data_AF-A0A7J4JDJ8-F1
#
_entry.id   AF-A0A7J4JDJ8-F1
#
_cell.length_a   1.000
_cell.length_b   1.000
_cell.length_c   1.000
_cell.angle_alpha   90.00
_cell.angle_beta   90.00
_cell.angle_gamma   90.00
#
_symmetry.space_group_name_H-M   'P 1'
#
loop_
_entity.id
_entity.type
_entity.pdbx_description
1 polymer ?
#
loop_
_entity_poly.entity_id
_entity_poly.type
_entity_poly.pdbx_seq_one_letter_code
_entity_poly.pdbx_strand_id
1 'polypeptide(L)'
;MAIYRSRRDANAVFHGHSPDILAHARALGVPETKSEVEYGTRKEVEEVLSALKQTHFVVVKGHGFYCLGKTLDECGKRAVEMLEKARALK
;
A
#
# COMPACT_ATOMS: atom_id res chain seq x y z
N MET A 1 -13.16 3.11 3.79
CA MET A 1 -13.60 3.60 5.14
C MET A 1 -12.79 3.04 6.30
N ALA A 2 -12.47 1.75 6.33
CA ALA A 2 -11.76 1.13 7.47
C ALA A 2 -10.39 1.78 7.76
N ILE A 3 -9.58 2.03 6.72
CA ILE A 3 -8.27 2.70 6.86
C ILE A 3 -8.42 4.07 7.55
N TYR A 4 -9.34 4.93 7.10
CA TYR A 4 -9.58 6.24 7.73
C TYR A 4 -10.01 6.15 9.20
N ARG A 5 -10.73 5.08 9.59
CA ARG A 5 -11.11 4.86 11.00
C ARG A 5 -9.92 4.42 11.86
N SER A 6 -9.01 3.62 11.30
CA SER A 6 -7.84 3.09 12.00
C SER A 6 -6.63 4.03 11.99
N ARG A 7 -6.54 4.93 11.01
CA ARG A 7 -5.39 5.83 10.79
C ARG A 7 -5.87 7.28 10.73
N ARG A 8 -5.91 7.94 11.90
CA ARG A 8 -6.31 9.34 12.04
C ARG A 8 -5.35 10.33 11.38
N ASP A 9 -4.15 9.87 11.04
CA ASP A 9 -3.12 10.64 10.34
C ASP A 9 -3.26 10.58 8.81
N ALA A 10 -4.22 9.81 8.29
CA ALA A 10 -4.52 9.73 6.86
C ALA A 10 -5.84 10.43 6.54
N ASN A 11 -5.78 11.36 5.58
CA ASN A 11 -6.93 12.03 4.98
C ASN A 11 -7.07 11.74 3.48
N ALA A 12 -6.06 11.10 2.89
CA ALA A 12 -6.06 10.60 1.53
C ALA A 12 -5.54 9.15 1.52
N VAL A 13 -6.15 8.33 0.68
CA VAL A 13 -5.72 6.95 0.41
C VAL A 13 -5.76 6.74 -1.09
N PHE A 14 -4.62 6.34 -1.66
CA PHE A 14 -4.55 5.83 -3.02
C PHE A 14 -4.51 4.32 -2.99
N HIS A 15 -5.25 3.72 -3.92
CA HIS A 15 -5.09 2.33 -4.29
C HIS A 15 -4.55 2.31 -5.72
N GLY A 16 -3.51 1.51 -5.96
CA GLY A 16 -2.90 1.39 -7.28
C GLY A 16 -2.37 -0.01 -7.50
N HIS A 17 -2.24 -0.38 -8.77
CA HIS A 17 -1.68 -1.67 -9.20
C HIS A 17 -0.39 -1.40 -9.98
N SER A 18 0.71 -2.03 -9.58
CA SER A 18 2.00 -1.87 -10.25
C SER A 18 2.82 -3.15 -10.12
N PRO A 19 2.99 -3.91 -11.22
CA PRO A 19 3.81 -5.13 -11.22
C PRO A 19 5.23 -4.89 -10.69
N ASP A 20 5.83 -3.75 -11.06
CA ASP A 20 7.16 -3.33 -10.57
C ASP A 20 7.20 -3.26 -9.03
N ILE A 21 6.24 -2.55 -8.42
CA ILE A 21 6.16 -2.39 -6.96
C ILE A 21 5.90 -3.74 -6.28
N LEU A 22 5.00 -4.57 -6.84
CA LEU A 22 4.70 -5.89 -6.29
C LEU A 22 5.93 -6.81 -6.31
N ALA A 23 6.63 -6.89 -7.45
CA ALA A 23 7.80 -7.74 -7.61
C ALA A 23 8.94 -7.36 -6.66
N HIS A 24 9.05 -6.07 -6.31
CA HIS A 24 10.14 -5.54 -5.49
C HIS A 24 9.71 -5.11 -4.08
N ALA A 25 8.50 -5.44 -3.60
CA ALA A 25 7.99 -5.02 -2.30
C ALA A 25 8.98 -5.30 -1.14
N ARG A 26 9.57 -6.50 -1.14
CA ARG A 26 10.58 -6.91 -0.16
C ARG A 26 11.86 -6.08 -0.25
N ALA A 27 12.34 -5.82 -1.47
CA ALA A 27 13.56 -5.04 -1.70
C ALA A 27 13.36 -3.55 -1.37
N LEU A 28 12.13 -3.05 -1.53
CA LEU A 28 11.71 -1.70 -1.12
C LEU A 28 11.53 -1.56 0.40
N GLY A 29 11.56 -2.66 1.17
CA GLY A 29 11.30 -2.64 2.61
C GLY A 29 9.85 -2.29 2.96
N VAL A 30 8.93 -2.52 2.02
CA VAL A 30 7.51 -2.20 2.18
C VAL A 30 6.78 -3.41 2.78
N PRO A 31 5.91 -3.22 3.79
CA PRO A 31 5.13 -4.33 4.33
C PRO A 31 4.16 -4.88 3.27
N GLU A 32 3.99 -6.19 3.28
CA GLU A 32 3.09 -6.93 2.38
C GLU A 32 2.08 -7.75 3.21
N THR A 33 0.85 -7.92 2.69
CA THR A 33 -0.12 -8.86 3.27
C THR A 33 0.40 -10.30 3.23
N LYS A 34 -0.02 -11.15 4.17
CA LYS A 34 0.55 -12.50 4.31
C LYS A 34 0.19 -13.42 3.15
N SER A 35 -1.02 -13.26 2.64
CA SER A 35 -1.56 -14.05 1.54
C SER A 35 -2.29 -13.17 0.53
N GLU A 36 -2.48 -13.72 -0.65
CA GLU A 36 -3.48 -13.22 -1.59
C GLU A 36 -4.86 -13.38 -0.95
N VAL A 37 -5.68 -12.35 -1.09
CA VAL A 37 -7.02 -12.27 -0.51
C VAL A 37 -7.96 -11.71 -1.56
N GLU A 38 -9.18 -12.24 -1.59
CA GLU A 38 -10.21 -11.75 -2.47
C GLU A 38 -10.53 -10.28 -2.14
N TYR A 39 -10.56 -9.44 -3.19
CA TYR A 39 -10.78 -8.01 -3.05
C TYR A 39 -12.18 -7.69 -2.54
N GLY A 40 -12.32 -6.60 -1.80
CA GLY A 40 -13.61 -6.15 -1.25
C GLY A 40 -14.11 -6.97 -0.06
N THR A 41 -13.33 -7.94 0.42
CA THR A 41 -13.71 -8.76 1.58
C THR A 41 -13.25 -8.12 2.89
N ARG A 42 -13.93 -8.46 3.98
CA ARG A 42 -13.49 -8.08 5.34
C ARG A 42 -12.09 -8.62 5.66
N LYS A 43 -11.76 -9.80 5.14
CA LYS A 43 -10.45 -10.43 5.30
C LYS A 43 -9.34 -9.58 4.66
N GLU A 44 -9.57 -9.01 3.48
CA GLU A 44 -8.63 -8.08 2.87
C GLU A 44 -8.38 -6.87 3.76
N VAL A 45 -9.45 -6.28 4.30
CA VAL A 45 -9.33 -5.14 5.23
C VAL A 45 -8.49 -5.49 6.45
N GLU A 46 -8.71 -6.66 7.05
CA GLU A 46 -7.99 -7.11 8.24
C GLU A 46 -6.49 -7.35 7.95
N GLU A 47 -6.17 -8.00 6.84
CA GLU A 47 -4.78 -8.21 6.38
C GLU A 47 -4.09 -6.88 6.07
N VAL A 48 -4.75 -5.97 5.36
CA VAL A 48 -4.24 -4.64 5.04
C VAL A 48 -3.95 -3.85 6.31
N LEU A 49 -4.89 -3.79 7.26
CA LEU A 49 -4.69 -3.07 8.53
C LEU A 49 -3.57 -3.70 9.38
N SER A 50 -3.45 -5.03 9.37
CA SER A 50 -2.39 -5.76 10.08
C SER A 50 -1.00 -5.48 9.51
N ALA A 51 -0.88 -5.38 8.18
CA ALA A 51 0.38 -5.10 7.49
C ALA A 51 0.74 -3.60 7.53
N LEU A 52 -0.25 -2.72 7.38
CA LEU A 52 -0.07 -1.27 7.31
C LEU A 52 0.54 -0.70 8.60
N LYS A 53 0.08 -1.14 9.78
CA LYS A 53 0.56 -0.66 11.10
C LYS A 53 0.74 0.86 11.12
N GLN A 54 1.98 1.33 11.32
CA GLN A 54 2.37 2.75 11.33
C GLN A 54 2.98 3.25 10.00
N THR A 55 3.07 2.39 8.99
CA THR A 55 3.56 2.77 7.66
C THR A 55 2.46 3.44 6.85
N HIS A 56 2.81 4.27 5.87
CA HIS A 56 1.83 4.87 4.96
C HIS A 56 1.82 4.20 3.58
N PHE A 57 2.43 3.02 3.46
CA PHE A 57 2.46 2.28 2.22
C PHE A 57 2.47 0.79 2.52
N VAL A 58 1.59 0.03 1.88
CA VAL A 58 1.47 -1.42 2.06
C VAL A 58 1.14 -2.07 0.73
N VAL A 59 1.77 -3.21 0.46
CA VAL A 59 1.46 -4.04 -0.71
C VAL A 59 0.44 -5.10 -0.33
N VAL A 60 -0.57 -5.27 -1.18
CA VAL A 60 -1.52 -6.38 -1.14
C VAL A 60 -1.01 -7.43 -2.12
N LYS A 61 -0.55 -8.55 -1.58
CA LYS A 61 0.06 -9.63 -2.36
C LYS A 61 -0.86 -10.06 -3.50
N GLY A 62 -0.30 -10.16 -4.71
CA GLY A 62 -1.03 -10.55 -5.92
C GLY A 62 -2.06 -9.54 -6.44
N HIS A 63 -2.22 -8.38 -5.81
CA HIS A 63 -3.27 -7.41 -6.15
C HIS A 63 -2.71 -6.01 -6.45
N GLY A 64 -2.12 -5.34 -5.47
CA GLY A 64 -1.86 -3.90 -5.59
C GLY A 64 -1.14 -3.33 -4.39
N PHE A 65 -1.29 -2.02 -4.18
CA PHE A 65 -0.81 -1.35 -2.99
C PHE A 65 -1.85 -0.34 -2.49
N TYR A 66 -1.71 0.03 -1.21
CA TYR A 66 -2.35 1.20 -0.62
C TYR A 66 -1.30 2.20 -0.18
N CYS A 67 -1.52 3.47 -0.49
CA CYS A 67 -0.69 4.59 -0.08
C CYS A 67 -1.54 5.59 0.72
N LEU A 68 -1.08 5.99 1.90
CA LEU A 68 -1.74 6.92 2.80
C LEU A 68 -1.00 8.26 2.83
N GLY A 69 -1.75 9.33 3.09
CA GLY A 69 -1.22 10.69 3.21
C GLY A 69 -2.24 11.64 3.81
N LYS A 70 -1.80 12.85 4.15
CA LYS A 70 -2.68 13.93 4.59
C LYS A 70 -3.34 14.64 3.41
N THR A 71 -2.72 14.55 2.23
CA THR A 71 -3.23 15.16 1.00
C THR A 71 -3.11 14.19 -0.17
N LEU A 72 -3.88 14.43 -1.24
CA LEU A 72 -3.78 13.66 -2.49
C LEU A 72 -2.39 13.79 -3.11
N ASP A 73 -1.76 14.97 -3.01
CA ASP A 73 -0.42 15.25 -3.51
C ASP A 73 0.65 14.42 -2.79
N GLU A 74 0.58 14.33 -1.45
CA GLU A 74 1.48 13.48 -0.65
C GLU A 74 1.37 12.00 -1.05
N CYS A 75 0.14 11.50 -1.24
CA CYS A 75 -0.09 10.14 -1.71
C CYS A 75 0.48 9.92 -3.11
N GLY A 76 0.22 10.84 -4.03
CA GLY A 76 0.68 10.77 -5.41
C GLY A 76 2.20 10.75 -5.50
N LYS A 77 2.87 11.69 -4.84
CA LYS A 77 4.34 11.75 -4.79
C LYS A 77 4.94 10.47 -4.23
N ARG A 78 4.42 9.98 -3.10
CA ARG A 78 4.90 8.72 -2.51
C ARG A 78 4.71 7.52 -3.44
N ALA A 79 3.57 7.42 -4.12
CA ALA A 79 3.31 6.33 -5.05
C ALA A 79 4.26 6.36 -6.25
N VAL A 80 4.53 7.55 -6.81
CA VAL A 80 5.51 7.74 -7.89
C VAL A 80 6.92 7.42 -7.42
N GLU A 81 7.34 7.90 -6.24
CA GLU A 81 8.65 7.58 -5.66
C GLU A 81 8.84 6.06 -5.47
N MET A 82 7.80 5.34 -5.02
CA MET A 82 7.87 3.88 -4.89
C MET A 82 8.02 3.20 -6.25
N LEU A 83 7.31 3.68 -7.27
CA LEU A 83 7.42 3.16 -8.64
C LEU A 83 8.82 3.38 -9.22
N GLU A 84 9.40 4.57 -9.04
CA GLU A 84 10.75 4.88 -9.51
C GLU A 84 11.80 4.02 -8.81
N LYS A 85 11.68 3.85 -7.48
CA LYS A 85 12.55 2.94 -6.73
C LYS A 85 12.41 1.50 -7.19
N ALA A 86 11.18 1.03 -7.44
CA ALA A 86 10.93 -0.32 -7.94
C ALA A 86 11.63 -0.54 -9.30
N ARG A 87 11.47 0.39 -10.24
CA ARG A 87 12.07 0.32 -11.57
C ARG A 87 13.60 0.41 -11.57
N ALA A 88 14.18 1.04 -10.55
CA ALA A 88 15.64 1.08 -10.38
C ALA A 88 16.24 -0.25 -9.91
N LEU A 89 15.43 -1.16 -9.36
CA LEU A 89 15.89 -2.41 -8.74
C LEU A 89 16.10 -3.61 -9.70
N LYS A 90 16.04 -3.37 -11.03
CA LYS A 90 16.31 -4.32 -12.15
C LYS A 90 16.40 -5.80 -11.79
#